data_AF-A0A847YC20-F1
#
_entry.id   AF-A0A847YC20-F1
#
_cell.length_a   1.000
_cell.length_b   1.000
_cell.length_c   1.000
_cell.angle_alpha   90.00
_cell.angle_beta   90.00
_cell.angle_gamma   90.00
#
_symmetry.space_group_name_H-M   'P 1'
#
loop_
_entity.id
_entity.type
_entity.pdbx_description
1 polymer ?
#
loop_
_entity_poly.entity_id
_entity_poly.type
_entity_poly.pdbx_seq_one_letter_code
_entity_poly.pdbx_strand_id
1 'polypeptide(L)'
;MVREMESTGKPAKRYITVAHLEELPEGGSLLVQKDGHDIALFRVQDEVFAMSDLCPHMGDSLSAGQLWEGTIICPRHMWAFRLKDGVCEDVPNLRATLYEVRLVEGEIQVALPPERPPLSAETGECGDCNCGR
;
A
#
# COMPACT_ATOMS: atom_id res chain seq x y z
N MET A 1 16.18 -12.27 43.80
CA MET A 1 16.23 -12.84 42.44
C MET A 1 14.88 -12.61 41.80
N VAL A 2 14.71 -11.49 41.09
CA VAL A 2 13.57 -11.32 40.18
C VAL A 2 14.11 -11.43 38.76
N ARG A 3 13.77 -12.52 38.11
CA ARG A 3 13.94 -12.74 36.68
C ARG A 3 12.55 -13.09 36.16
N GLU A 4 11.93 -12.18 35.45
CA GLU A 4 10.81 -12.41 34.53
C GLU A 4 11.09 -11.49 33.34
N MET A 5 11.88 -11.93 32.36
CA MET A 5 11.49 -12.72 31.18
C MET A 5 10.60 -11.92 30.22
N GLU A 6 11.24 -11.54 29.13
CA GLU A 6 10.76 -10.82 27.97
C GLU A 6 9.65 -11.59 27.22
N SER A 7 8.64 -10.86 26.74
CA SER A 7 7.92 -11.23 25.50
C SER A 7 7.15 -10.01 24.98
N THR A 8 7.85 -9.13 24.27
CA THR A 8 7.19 -8.17 23.36
C THR A 8 6.71 -8.95 22.14
N GLY A 9 5.60 -9.69 22.30
CA GLY A 9 4.92 -10.34 21.19
C GLY A 9 4.48 -9.29 20.17
N LYS A 10 5.10 -9.30 18.99
CA LYS A 10 4.65 -8.51 17.84
C LYS A 10 3.16 -8.83 17.60
N PRO A 11 2.26 -7.83 17.50
CA PRO A 11 0.86 -8.11 17.26
C PRO A 11 0.70 -8.93 15.98
N ALA A 12 -0.17 -9.94 16.02
CA ALA A 12 -0.46 -10.79 14.88
C ALA A 12 -0.94 -9.93 13.70
N LYS A 13 -0.41 -10.19 12.50
CA LYS A 13 -0.79 -9.47 11.28
C LYS A 13 -2.26 -9.74 10.97
N ARG A 14 -3.04 -8.68 10.76
CA ARG A 14 -4.45 -8.76 10.33
C ARG A 14 -4.47 -8.87 8.81
N TYR A 15 -4.90 -10.03 8.31
CA TYR A 15 -5.14 -10.26 6.89
C TYR A 15 -6.58 -9.90 6.53
N ILE A 16 -6.76 -9.18 5.44
CA ILE A 16 -8.07 -8.75 4.95
C ILE A 16 -8.20 -9.16 3.49
N THR A 17 -9.34 -9.77 3.13
CA THR A 17 -9.69 -10.05 1.74
C THR A 17 -9.93 -8.74 0.99
N VAL A 18 -9.20 -8.56 -0.12
CA VAL A 18 -9.24 -7.34 -0.94
C VAL A 18 -9.82 -7.57 -2.33
N ALA A 19 -9.66 -8.76 -2.91
CA ALA A 19 -10.18 -9.12 -4.23
C ALA A 19 -10.18 -10.64 -4.41
N HIS A 20 -10.88 -11.14 -5.42
CA HIS A 20 -10.69 -12.48 -5.95
C HIS A 20 -9.56 -12.52 -6.99
N LEU A 21 -8.87 -13.65 -7.10
CA LEU A 21 -7.79 -13.84 -8.07
C LEU A 21 -8.28 -13.66 -9.52
N GLU A 22 -9.54 -13.94 -9.80
CA GLU A 22 -10.16 -13.80 -11.13
C GLU A 22 -10.31 -12.34 -11.57
N GLU A 23 -10.37 -11.40 -10.61
CA GLU A 23 -10.44 -9.96 -10.88
C GLU A 23 -9.08 -9.37 -11.29
N LEU A 24 -7.99 -10.12 -11.05
CA LEU A 24 -6.62 -9.73 -11.36
C LEU A 24 -6.04 -10.66 -12.45
N PRO A 25 -6.16 -10.27 -13.74
CA PRO A 25 -5.63 -11.06 -14.84
C PRO A 25 -4.11 -11.17 -14.76
N GLU A 26 -3.55 -12.25 -15.30
CA GLU A 26 -2.10 -12.40 -15.43
C GLU A 26 -1.50 -11.23 -16.22
N GLY A 27 -0.41 -10.65 -15.70
CA GLY A 27 0.22 -9.46 -16.29
C GLY A 27 -0.56 -8.17 -16.03
N GLY A 28 -1.63 -8.23 -15.24
CA GLY A 28 -2.48 -7.08 -14.92
C GLY A 28 -2.17 -6.44 -13.57
N SER A 29 -2.84 -5.31 -13.36
CA SER A 29 -2.88 -4.56 -12.11
C SER A 29 -4.33 -4.26 -11.72
N LEU A 30 -4.60 -4.12 -10.42
CA LEU A 30 -5.89 -3.74 -9.89
C LEU A 30 -5.72 -2.79 -8.70
N LEU A 31 -6.46 -1.67 -8.72
CA LEU A 31 -6.59 -0.78 -7.56
C LEU A 31 -7.70 -1.31 -6.65
N VAL A 32 -7.38 -1.49 -5.37
CA VAL A 32 -8.36 -1.76 -4.32
C VAL A 32 -8.23 -0.73 -3.20
N GLN A 33 -9.37 -0.20 -2.75
CA GLN A 33 -9.43 0.66 -1.57
C GLN A 33 -10.03 -0.11 -0.40
N LYS A 34 -9.29 -0.24 0.70
CA LYS A 34 -9.74 -0.99 1.88
C LYS A 34 -9.19 -0.37 3.16
N ASP A 35 -10.05 -0.18 4.16
CA ASP A 35 -9.66 0.30 5.50
C ASP A 35 -8.80 1.60 5.44
N GLY A 36 -9.11 2.50 4.51
CA GLY A 36 -8.37 3.77 4.31
C GLY A 36 -7.02 3.63 3.60
N HIS A 37 -6.73 2.47 3.00
CA HIS A 37 -5.53 2.21 2.22
C HIS A 37 -5.86 2.04 0.73
N ASP A 38 -5.11 2.76 -0.12
CA ASP A 38 -5.07 2.51 -1.56
C ASP A 38 -4.02 1.44 -1.85
N ILE A 39 -4.46 0.30 -2.38
CA ILE A 39 -3.66 -0.90 -2.57
C ILE A 39 -3.60 -1.20 -4.07
N ALA A 40 -2.39 -1.21 -4.63
CA ALA A 40 -2.15 -1.71 -5.97
C ALA A 40 -1.78 -3.19 -5.91
N LEU A 41 -2.62 -4.03 -6.52
CA LEU A 41 -2.35 -5.43 -6.74
C LEU A 41 -1.72 -5.63 -8.12
N PHE A 42 -0.76 -6.53 -8.22
CA PHE A 42 -0.09 -6.90 -9.46
C PHE A 42 0.00 -8.41 -9.56
N ARG A 43 -0.19 -8.97 -10.74
CA ARG A 43 -0.01 -10.40 -10.99
C ARG A 43 1.05 -10.63 -12.05
N VAL A 44 2.08 -11.37 -11.68
CA VAL A 44 3.13 -11.83 -12.58
C VAL A 44 3.14 -13.34 -12.52
N GLN A 45 2.77 -14.00 -13.63
CA GLN A 45 2.57 -15.45 -13.67
C GLN A 45 1.55 -15.88 -12.58
N ASP A 46 1.95 -16.79 -11.69
CA ASP A 46 1.15 -17.31 -10.58
C ASP A 46 1.36 -16.54 -9.26
N GLU A 47 2.21 -15.51 -9.25
CA GLU A 47 2.51 -14.72 -8.06
C GLU A 47 1.72 -13.40 -8.03
N VAL A 48 1.19 -13.08 -6.84
CA VAL A 48 0.47 -11.83 -6.57
C VAL A 48 1.29 -10.97 -5.64
N PHE A 49 1.45 -9.71 -6.02
CA PHE A 49 2.16 -8.69 -5.26
C PHE A 49 1.19 -7.57 -4.88
N ALA A 50 1.42 -6.97 -3.71
CA ALA A 50 0.66 -5.81 -3.27
C ALA A 50 1.59 -4.71 -2.74
N MET A 51 1.29 -3.47 -3.10
CA MET A 51 1.95 -2.29 -2.55
C MET A 51 0.97 -1.13 -2.42
N SER A 52 1.38 -0.06 -1.74
CA SER A 52 0.67 1.22 -1.76
C SER A 52 0.48 1.68 -3.20
N ASP A 53 -0.75 2.01 -3.60
CA ASP A 53 -1.01 2.55 -4.93
C ASP A 53 -0.38 3.94 -5.12
N LEU A 54 -0.17 4.67 -4.02
CA LEU A 54 0.45 5.98 -4.07
C LEU A 54 1.95 5.87 -4.35
N CYS A 55 2.38 6.38 -5.51
CA CYS A 55 3.78 6.49 -5.88
C CYS A 55 4.54 7.30 -4.82
N PRO A 56 5.63 6.78 -4.23
CA PRO A 56 6.35 7.44 -3.13
C PRO A 56 7.06 8.74 -3.56
N HIS A 57 7.05 9.08 -4.85
CA HIS A 57 7.56 10.34 -5.37
C HIS A 57 6.53 11.48 -5.22
N MET A 58 5.40 11.40 -5.93
CA MET A 58 4.40 12.48 -6.02
C MET A 58 2.96 11.97 -5.90
N GLY A 59 2.76 10.75 -5.41
CA GLY A 59 1.43 10.20 -5.09
C GLY A 59 0.57 9.77 -6.27
N ASP A 60 1.13 9.63 -7.47
CA ASP A 60 0.36 9.09 -8.61
C ASP A 60 0.06 7.60 -8.46
N SER A 61 -0.99 7.12 -9.12
CA SER A 61 -1.46 5.74 -9.03
C SER A 61 -0.50 4.78 -9.73
N LEU A 62 0.10 3.86 -8.97
CA LEU A 62 1.00 2.84 -9.51
C LEU A 62 0.23 1.75 -10.26
N SER A 63 -0.98 1.39 -9.83
CA SER A 63 -1.84 0.44 -10.54
C SER A 63 -2.25 0.92 -11.93
N ALA A 64 -2.31 2.23 -12.16
CA ALA A 64 -2.51 2.83 -13.48
C ALA A 64 -1.24 2.82 -14.36
N GLY A 65 -0.11 2.34 -13.82
CA GLY A 65 1.16 2.23 -14.51
C GLY A 65 1.27 1.04 -15.45
N GLN A 66 2.45 0.87 -16.03
CA GLN A 66 2.76 -0.26 -16.91
C GLN A 66 3.56 -1.33 -16.16
N LEU A 67 3.00 -2.54 -16.06
CA LEU A 67 3.70 -3.69 -15.51
C LEU A 67 4.64 -4.30 -16.56
N TRP A 68 5.92 -4.42 -16.23
CA TRP A 68 6.95 -4.97 -17.12
C TRP A 68 8.03 -5.71 -16.32
N GLU A 69 8.29 -6.97 -16.66
CA GLU A 69 9.36 -7.81 -16.09
C GLU A 69 9.48 -7.80 -14.55
N GLY A 70 8.35 -7.79 -13.83
CA GLY A 70 8.36 -7.78 -12.35
C GLY A 70 8.57 -6.41 -11.73
N THR A 71 8.37 -5.35 -12.52
CA THR A 71 8.51 -3.95 -12.13
C THR A 71 7.29 -3.17 -12.61
N ILE A 72 6.77 -2.26 -11.78
CA ILE A 72 5.69 -1.35 -12.15
C ILE A 72 6.27 0.03 -12.49
N ILE A 73 5.96 0.53 -13.69
CA ILE A 73 6.40 1.83 -14.20
C ILE A 73 5.32 2.87 -13.90
N CYS A 74 5.64 3.85 -13.06
CA CYS A 74 4.73 4.95 -12.73
C CYS A 74 4.40 5.77 -13.98
N PRO A 75 3.11 6.03 -14.28
CA PRO A 75 2.69 6.64 -15.55
C PRO A 75 3.13 8.11 -15.70
N ARG A 76 3.46 8.80 -14.59
CA ARG A 76 3.81 10.22 -14.61
C ARG A 76 5.26 10.49 -15.00
N HIS A 77 6.18 9.86 -14.28
CA HIS A 77 7.62 10.15 -14.40
C HIS A 77 8.43 8.92 -14.84
N MET A 78 7.75 7.81 -15.16
CA MET A 78 8.33 6.56 -15.64
C MET A 78 9.31 5.90 -14.68
N TRP A 79 9.23 6.22 -13.38
CA TRP A 79 10.05 5.54 -12.37
C TRP A 79 9.57 4.12 -12.16
N ALA A 80 10.52 3.19 -12.17
CA ALA A 80 10.25 1.77 -12.18
C ALA A 80 10.44 1.18 -10.77
N PHE A 81 9.41 0.57 -10.19
CA PHE A 81 9.44 0.00 -8.85
C PHE A 81 9.35 -1.53 -8.90
N ARG A 82 10.37 -2.22 -8.38
CA ARG A 82 10.39 -3.68 -8.38
C ARG A 82 9.34 -4.24 -7.43
N LEU A 83 8.51 -5.17 -7.91
CA LEU A 83 7.41 -5.71 -7.12
C LEU A 83 7.88 -6.48 -5.87
N LYS A 84 9.04 -7.14 -5.95
CA LYS A 84 9.56 -8.02 -4.89
C LYS A 84 10.02 -7.29 -3.62
N ASP A 85 10.51 -6.05 -3.75
CA ASP A 85 11.13 -5.31 -2.64
C ASP A 85 10.82 -3.81 -2.62
N GLY A 86 10.00 -3.34 -3.57
CA GLY A 86 9.53 -1.97 -3.68
C GLY A 86 10.60 -0.98 -4.13
N VAL A 87 11.84 -1.41 -4.38
CA VAL A 87 12.94 -0.49 -4.75
C VAL A 87 12.67 0.17 -6.09
N CYS A 88 12.82 1.49 -6.11
CA CYS A 88 12.87 2.27 -7.34
C CYS A 88 14.21 2.04 -8.04
N GLU A 89 14.20 1.59 -9.29
CA GLU A 89 15.41 1.32 -10.07
C GLU A 89 16.13 2.63 -10.45
N ASP A 90 15.37 3.70 -10.69
CA ASP A 90 15.89 5.02 -11.04
C ASP A 90 16.47 5.77 -9.82
N VAL A 91 15.93 5.49 -8.63
CA VAL A 91 16.32 6.15 -7.38
C VAL A 91 16.48 5.10 -6.27
N PRO A 92 17.66 4.50 -6.09
CA PRO A 92 17.86 3.33 -5.21
C PRO A 92 17.47 3.53 -3.74
N ASN A 93 17.44 4.78 -3.27
CA ASN A 93 17.06 5.14 -1.90
C ASN A 93 15.54 5.32 -1.72
N LEU A 94 14.77 5.30 -2.80
CA LEU A 94 13.31 5.41 -2.78
C LEU A 94 12.68 4.02 -2.88
N ARG A 95 11.67 3.76 -2.05
CA ARG A 95 10.95 2.48 -2.02
C ARG A 95 9.45 2.69 -1.91
N ALA A 96 8.69 1.91 -2.66
CA ALA A 96 7.26 1.75 -2.47
C ALA A 96 6.98 0.90 -1.23
N THR A 97 5.89 1.22 -0.53
CA THR A 97 5.43 0.44 0.64
C THR A 97 4.82 -0.86 0.17
N LEU A 98 5.42 -2.00 0.51
CA LEU A 98 4.87 -3.33 0.19
C LEU A 98 3.89 -3.80 1.27
N TYR A 99 2.92 -4.60 0.85
CA TYR A 99 2.05 -5.36 1.74
C TYR A 99 2.25 -6.85 1.53
N GLU A 100 2.18 -7.62 2.62
CA GLU A 100 2.25 -9.08 2.53
C GLU A 100 0.94 -9.63 1.99
N VAL A 101 1.05 -10.52 1.01
CA VAL A 101 -0.09 -11.14 0.32
C VAL A 101 -0.12 -12.63 0.64
N ARG A 102 -1.32 -13.17 0.79
CA ARG A 102 -1.56 -14.62 0.74
C ARG A 102 -2.78 -14.90 -0.11
N LEU A 103 -2.76 -16.05 -0.78
CA LEU A 103 -3.90 -16.59 -1.52
C LEU A 103 -4.58 -17.67 -0.67
N VAL A 104 -5.88 -17.52 -0.42
CA VAL A 104 -6.68 -18.48 0.34
C VAL A 104 -7.96 -18.75 -0.44
N GLU A 105 -8.15 -19.98 -0.92
CA GLU A 105 -9.38 -20.39 -1.63
C GLU A 105 -9.77 -19.48 -2.82
N GLY A 106 -8.78 -18.92 -3.52
CA GLY A 106 -8.99 -17.99 -4.64
C GLY A 106 -9.18 -16.53 -4.24
N GLU A 107 -9.14 -16.22 -2.95
CA GLU A 107 -9.14 -14.86 -2.41
C GLU A 107 -7.73 -14.32 -2.24
N ILE A 108 -7.52 -13.08 -2.69
CA ILE A 108 -6.32 -12.28 -2.40
C ILE A 108 -6.53 -11.63 -1.04
N GLN A 109 -5.69 -11.99 -0.08
CA GLN A 109 -5.69 -11.42 1.27
C GLN A 109 -4.40 -10.67 1.54
N VAL A 110 -4.53 -9.45 2.07
CA VAL A 110 -3.40 -8.54 2.31
C VAL A 110 -3.28 -8.24 3.80
N ALA A 111 -2.04 -8.27 4.32
CA ALA A 111 -1.75 -7.84 5.68
C ALA A 111 -1.63 -6.31 5.74
N LEU A 112 -2.70 -5.64 6.18
CA LEU A 112 -2.69 -4.19 6.34
C LEU A 112 -2.26 -3.79 7.75
N PRO A 113 -1.55 -2.66 7.90
CA PRO A 113 -1.37 -2.04 9.21
C PRO A 113 -2.75 -1.63 9.77
N PRO A 114 -2.87 -1.41 11.09
CA PRO A 114 -4.10 -0.89 11.66
C PRO A 114 -4.47 0.45 10.99
N GLU A 115 -5.77 0.66 10.76
CA GLU A 115 -6.32 1.87 10.16
C GLU A 115 -5.66 3.10 10.74
N ARG A 116 -5.16 3.98 9.87
CA ARG A 116 -4.79 5.32 10.30
C ARG A 116 -6.11 6.02 10.62
N PRO A 117 -6.37 6.45 11.87
CA PRO A 117 -7.56 7.23 12.14
C PRO A 117 -7.56 8.43 11.20
N PRO A 118 -8.73 8.89 10.72
CA PRO A 118 -8.78 10.11 9.93
C PRO A 118 -8.02 11.17 10.71
N LEU A 119 -7.05 11.82 10.06
CA LEU A 119 -6.49 13.07 10.56
C LEU A 119 -7.71 13.93 10.80
N SER A 120 -8.07 14.15 12.07
CA SER A 120 -9.22 14.95 12.45
C SER A 120 -9.12 16.22 11.63
N ALA A 121 -10.10 16.42 10.74
CA ALA A 121 -10.25 17.66 10.03
C ALA A 121 -10.12 18.74 11.10
N GLU A 122 -9.05 19.52 11.02
CA GLU A 122 -8.99 20.79 11.71
C GLU A 122 -10.14 21.61 11.10
N THR A 123 -11.32 21.49 11.71
CA THR A 123 -12.34 22.53 11.64
C THR A 123 -11.67 23.73 12.27
N GLY A 124 -10.92 24.47 11.45
CA GLY A 124 -10.64 25.86 11.65
C GLY A 124 -11.98 26.58 11.59
N GLU A 125 -12.75 26.47 12.67
CA GLU A 125 -13.65 27.55 13.03
C GLU A 125 -12.74 28.76 13.20
N CYS A 126 -12.78 29.65 12.20
CA CYS A 126 -12.38 31.04 12.34
C CYS A 126 -13.27 31.62 13.44
N GLY A 127 -12.91 31.36 14.70
CA GLY A 127 -13.56 31.92 15.86
C GLY A 127 -13.37 33.41 15.79
N ASP A 128 -14.47 34.11 15.53
CA ASP A 128 -14.72 35.53 15.78
C ASP A 128 -13.46 36.37 16.03
N CYS A 129 -12.69 36.62 14.97
CA CYS A 129 -11.76 37.75 14.97
C CYS A 129 -12.61 39.02 14.98
N ASN A 130 -12.85 39.55 16.18
CA ASN A 130 -13.33 40.91 16.39
C ASN A 130 -12.33 41.92 15.79
N CYS A 131 -12.32 42.08 14.47
CA CYS A 131 -11.59 43.12 13.76
C CYS A 131 -12.32 44.46 13.91
N GLY A 132 -12.53 44.86 15.17
CA GLY A 132 -12.95 46.18 15.56
C GLY A 132 -11.74 47.04 15.89
N ARG A 133 -11.11 47.65 14.87
CA ARG A 133 -10.55 49.01 14.94
C ARG A 133 -10.17 49.56 13.57
#